data_AF-A0AAQ0E9B9-F1
#
_entry.id   AF-A0AAQ0E9B9-F1
#
_cell.length_a   1.000
_cell.length_b   1.000
_cell.length_c   1.000
_cell.angle_alpha   90.00
_cell.angle_beta   90.00
_cell.angle_gamma   90.00
#
_symmetry.space_group_name_H-M   'P 1'
#
loop_
_entity.id
_entity.type
_entity.pdbx_description
1 polymer ?
#
loop_
_entity_poly.entity_id
_entity_poly.type
_entity_poly.pdbx_seq_one_letter_code
_entity_poly.pdbx_strand_id
1 'polypeptide(L)'
;MQVKVIERTFRLVGENELFAQFTFITSGIIHIWFPTTGLQMEAHRNHIHIQDSTIIYTDGLSSDQHRALWSLTLHSEDIKEFISIIS
;
A
#
# COMPACT_ATOMS: atom_id res chain seq x y z
N MET A 1 24.40 9.37 1.34
CA MET A 1 23.39 8.76 0.44
C MET A 1 23.09 7.37 0.98
N GLN A 2 22.09 7.25 1.85
CA GLN A 2 21.76 5.98 2.48
C GLN A 2 20.97 5.17 1.46
N VAL A 3 21.53 4.04 1.03
CA VAL A 3 20.85 3.09 0.14
C VAL A 3 19.56 2.69 0.84
N LYS A 4 18.41 3.07 0.28
CA LYS A 4 17.09 2.59 0.75
C LYS A 4 17.10 1.08 0.56
N VAL A 5 17.25 0.34 1.65
CA VAL A 5 17.18 -1.12 1.64
C VAL A 5 15.73 -1.48 1.35
N ILE A 6 15.50 -2.04 0.17
CA ILE A 6 14.20 -2.60 -0.21
C ILE A 6 14.00 -3.85 0.64
N GLU A 7 12.96 -3.85 1.48
CA GLU A 7 12.63 -5.00 2.31
C GLU A 7 11.95 -6.09 1.48
N ARG A 8 11.03 -5.69 0.59
CA ARG A 8 10.33 -6.61 -0.31
C ARG A 8 9.66 -5.87 -1.47
N THR A 9 9.56 -6.56 -2.60
CA THR A 9 8.76 -6.13 -3.75
C THR A 9 7.83 -7.27 -4.13
N PHE A 10 6.53 -7.00 -4.21
CA PHE A 10 5.55 -7.95 -4.73
C PHE A 10 4.58 -7.27 -5.69
N ARG A 11 4.00 -8.09 -6.56
CA ARG A 11 3.11 -7.68 -7.65
C ARG A 11 1.73 -8.24 -7.35
N LEU A 12 0.75 -7.37 -7.19
CA LEU A 12 -0.65 -7.77 -7.05
C LEU A 12 -1.26 -7.73 -8.45
N VAL A 13 -1.78 -8.86 -8.91
CA VAL A 13 -2.35 -9.03 -10.25
C VAL A 13 -3.79 -9.49 -10.08
N GLY A 14 -4.74 -8.59 -10.35
CA GLY A 14 -6.08 -9.03 -10.70
C GLY A 14 -6.10 -9.52 -12.13
N GLU A 15 -6.72 -10.67 -12.40
CA GLU A 15 -6.70 -11.36 -13.70
C GLU A 15 -7.22 -10.52 -14.89
N ASN A 16 -7.82 -9.35 -14.65
CA ASN A 16 -8.21 -8.35 -15.66
C ASN A 16 -8.11 -6.88 -15.15
N GLU A 17 -7.38 -6.64 -14.05
CA GLU A 17 -7.39 -5.34 -13.34
C GLU A 17 -6.02 -4.63 -13.33
N LEU A 18 -6.04 -3.33 -13.03
CA LEU A 18 -4.86 -2.47 -12.89
C LEU A 18 -3.81 -3.13 -11.97
N PHE A 19 -2.61 -3.37 -12.49
CA PHE A 19 -1.54 -3.98 -11.70
C PHE A 19 -0.78 -2.93 -10.89
N ALA A 20 -0.46 -3.28 -9.65
CA ALA A 20 0.34 -2.46 -8.75
C ALA A 20 1.57 -3.22 -8.24
N GLN A 21 2.70 -2.52 -8.19
CA GLN A 21 3.92 -2.96 -7.53
C GLN A 21 4.02 -2.26 -6.17
N PHE A 22 4.20 -3.05 -5.12
CA PHE A 22 4.40 -2.54 -3.76
C PHE A 22 5.87 -2.67 -3.40
N THR A 23 6.45 -1.60 -2.85
CA THR A 23 7.82 -1.57 -2.37
C THR A 23 7.84 -1.10 -0.93
N PHE A 24 8.35 -1.95 -0.05
CA PHE A 24 8.50 -1.68 1.38
C PHE A 24 9.91 -1.20 1.65
N ILE A 25 10.02 -0.06 2.31
CA ILE A 25 11.30 0.50 2.74
C ILE A 25 11.37 0.39 4.25
N THR A 26 12.57 0.07 4.76
CA THR A 26 12.93 0.02 6.19
C THR A 26 12.49 1.24 7.01
N SER A 27 12.24 2.38 6.38
CA SER A 27 11.68 3.57 7.03
C SER A 27 10.19 3.45 7.39
N GLY A 28 9.53 2.33 7.10
CA GLY A 28 8.09 2.15 7.31
C GLY A 28 7.23 2.76 6.20
N ILE A 29 7.84 3.14 5.07
CA ILE A 29 7.16 3.73 3.91
C ILE A 29 6.84 2.62 2.91
N ILE A 30 5.62 2.63 2.41
CA ILE A 30 5.14 1.78 1.32
C ILE A 30 4.99 2.66 0.08
N HIS A 31 5.72 2.31 -0.98
CA HIS A 31 5.49 2.87 -2.32
C HIS A 31 4.62 1.92 -3.13
N ILE A 32 3.63 2.47 -3.82
CA ILE A 32 2.73 1.75 -4.71
C ILE A 32 2.87 2.38 -6.09
N TRP A 33 3.21 1.57 -7.09
CA TRP A 33 3.35 2.02 -8.47
C TRP A 33 2.44 1.21 -9.39
N PHE A 34 1.66 1.90 -10.22
CA PHE A 34 0.81 1.32 -11.25
C PHE A 34 1.43 1.57 -12.62
N PRO A 35 2.16 0.62 -13.21
CA PRO A 35 2.97 0.92 -14.39
C PRO A 35 2.15 1.14 -15.66
N THR A 36 0.96 0.57 -15.73
CA THR A 36 0.01 0.79 -16.83
C THR A 36 -0.47 2.24 -16.91
N THR A 37 -0.61 2.92 -15.78
CA THR A 37 -1.10 4.31 -15.74
C THR A 37 0.00 5.32 -15.43
N GLY A 38 1.15 4.87 -14.96
CA GLY A 38 2.21 5.71 -14.42
C GLY A 38 1.88 6.30 -13.04
N LEU A 39 0.75 5.92 -12.42
CA LEU A 39 0.36 6.43 -11.11
C LEU A 39 1.32 5.93 -10.03
N GLN A 40 1.73 6.84 -9.15
CA GLN A 40 2.58 6.54 -8.01
C GLN A 40 1.93 7.08 -6.73
N MET A 41 1.97 6.26 -5.68
CA MET A 41 1.37 6.57 -4.40
C MET A 41 2.35 6.17 -3.29
N GLU A 42 2.30 6.88 -2.18
CA GLU A 42 3.13 6.63 -1.01
C GLU A 42 2.26 6.69 0.24
N ALA A 43 2.53 5.80 1.19
CA ALA A 43 1.92 5.83 2.51
C ALA A 43 2.89 5.34 3.58
N HIS A 44 2.83 5.97 4.74
CA HIS A 44 3.47 5.43 5.93
C HIS A 44 2.60 4.29 6.50
N ARG A 45 3.22 3.12 6.79
CA ARG A 45 2.49 1.92 7.23
C ARG A 45 1.60 2.14 8.45
N ASN A 46 2.00 3.02 9.37
CA ASN A 46 1.24 3.31 10.60
C ASN A 46 -0.05 4.12 10.34
N HIS A 47 -0.21 4.68 9.14
CA HIS A 47 -1.41 5.46 8.78
C HIS A 47 -2.31 4.73 7.78
N ILE A 48 -2.05 3.44 7.58
CA ILE A 48 -2.86 2.57 6.76
C ILE A 48 -3.86 1.85 7.64
N HIS A 49 -5.12 1.87 7.23
CA HIS A 49 -6.19 1.05 7.77
C HIS A 49 -6.63 0.04 6.73
N ILE A 50 -6.97 -1.16 7.18
CA ILE A 50 -7.47 -2.22 6.31
C ILE A 50 -8.88 -2.55 6.72
N GLN A 51 -9.80 -2.48 5.77
CA GLN A 51 -11.22 -2.81 5.95
C GLN A 51 -11.73 -3.52 4.70
N ASP A 52 -12.34 -4.70 4.84
CA ASP A 52 -12.97 -5.43 3.74
C ASP A 52 -12.09 -5.55 2.48
N SER A 53 -10.86 -6.02 2.63
CA SER A 53 -9.84 -6.12 1.56
C SER A 53 -9.46 -4.79 0.90
N THR A 54 -9.78 -3.66 1.54
CA THR A 54 -9.44 -2.31 1.07
C THR A 54 -8.40 -1.68 1.99
N ILE A 55 -7.29 -1.25 1.38
CA ILE A 55 -6.26 -0.42 2.02
C ILE A 55 -6.77 1.02 1.97
N ILE A 56 -6.84 1.67 3.13
CA ILE A 56 -7.26 3.06 3.29
C ILE A 56 -6.08 3.83 3.86
N TYR A 57 -5.61 4.84 3.15
CA TYR A 57 -4.57 5.72 3.66
C TYR A 57 -5.16 6.99 4.25
N THR A 58 -4.74 7.28 5.48
CA THR A 58 -5.01 8.52 6.20
C THR A 58 -3.69 9.26 6.40
N ASP A 59 -3.68 10.59 6.46
CA ASP A 59 -2.45 11.37 6.66
C ASP A 59 -1.97 11.41 8.13
N GLY A 60 -2.16 10.31 8.88
CA GLY A 60 -1.88 10.28 10.31
C GLY A 60 -2.73 11.26 11.15
N LEU A 61 -3.81 11.80 10.58
CA LEU A 61 -4.79 12.59 11.30
C LEU A 61 -5.53 11.67 12.29
N SER A 62 -5.61 12.09 13.55
CA SER A 62 -6.26 11.36 14.63
C SER A 62 -7.70 10.99 14.29
N SER A 63 -8.20 9.96 14.97
CA SER A 63 -9.41 9.18 14.66
C SER A 63 -10.72 9.97 14.45
N ASP A 64 -10.74 11.26 14.75
CA ASP A 64 -11.93 12.10 14.72
C ASP A 64 -12.05 12.90 13.41
N GLN A 65 -11.06 12.81 12.50
CA GLN A 65 -11.03 13.52 11.22
C GLN A 65 -10.60 12.64 10.03
N HIS A 66 -11.17 11.45 9.89
CA HIS A 66 -10.88 10.54 8.78
C HIS A 66 -11.35 11.08 7.42
N ARG A 67 -10.51 11.85 6.73
CA ARG A 67 -10.61 11.99 5.28
C ARG A 67 -9.61 11.01 4.67
N ALA A 68 -10.13 9.92 4.09
CA ALA A 68 -9.30 9.04 3.28
C ALA A 68 -8.67 9.87 2.15
N LEU A 69 -7.34 9.86 2.06
CA LEU A 69 -6.64 10.50 0.96
C LEU A 69 -6.73 9.65 -0.30
N TRP A 70 -6.64 8.34 -0.12
CA TRP A 70 -6.90 7.35 -1.16
C TRP A 70 -7.29 6.01 -0.55
N SER A 71 -7.94 5.18 -1.36
CA SER A 71 -8.27 3.80 -1.03
C SER A 71 -7.95 2.88 -2.19
N LEU A 72 -7.45 1.69 -1.89
CA LEU A 72 -7.13 0.66 -2.88
C LEU A 72 -7.72 -0.68 -2.44
N THR A 73 -8.68 -1.18 -3.19
CA THR A 73 -9.25 -2.51 -2.97
C THR A 73 -8.38 -3.55 -3.68
N LEU A 74 -8.05 -4.61 -2.94
CA LEU A 74 -7.22 -5.71 -3.41
C LEU A 74 -8.04 -7.00 -3.41
N HIS A 75 -7.57 -8.01 -4.14
CA HIS A 75 -8.11 -9.36 -3.99
C HIS A 75 -7.86 -9.89 -2.58
N SER A 76 -8.73 -10.78 -2.12
CA SER A 76 -8.68 -11.35 -0.76
C SER A 76 -7.44 -12.23 -0.50
N GLU A 77 -6.70 -12.63 -1.53
CA GLU A 77 -5.43 -13.34 -1.40
C GLU A 77 -4.27 -12.35 -1.24
N ASP A 78 -4.25 -11.35 -2.11
CA ASP A 78 -3.33 -10.23 -2.12
C ASP A 78 -3.33 -9.44 -0.79
N ILE A 79 -4.51 -9.21 -0.21
CA ILE A 79 -4.62 -8.53 1.09
C ILE A 79 -3.96 -9.34 2.22
N LYS A 80 -4.01 -10.68 2.15
CA LYS A 80 -3.40 -11.54 3.18
C LYS A 80 -1.89 -11.50 3.10
N GLU A 81 -1.33 -11.52 1.89
CA GLU A 81 0.11 -11.34 1.70
C GLU A 81 0.53 -9.93 2.17
N PHE A 82 -0.22 -8.89 1.81
CA PHE A 82 0.03 -7.52 2.26
C PHE A 82 0.05 -7.42 3.80
N ILE A 83 -0.98 -7.94 4.48
CA ILE A 83 -1.08 -7.97 5.95
C ILE A 83 0.11 -8.70 6.56
N SER A 84 0.49 -9.85 6.02
CA SER A 84 1.64 -10.63 6.51
C SER A 84 2.97 -9.88 6.40
N ILE A 85 3.07 -8.87 5.54
CA ILE A 85 4.30 -8.09 5.31
C ILE A 85 4.33 -6.81 6.16
N ILE A 86 3.16 -6.22 6.46
CA ILE A 86 3.08 -5.03 7.33
C ILE A 86 3.03 -5.35 8.83
N SER A 87 2.68 -6.59 9.20
CA SER A 87 2.60 -7.06 10.60
C SER A 87 3.98 -7.36 11.16
#